data_AF-A0A1E7YZJ3-F1
#
_entry.id   AF-A0A1E7YZJ3-F1
#
_cell.length_a   1.000
_cell.length_b   1.000
_cell.length_c   1.000
_cell.angle_alpha   90.00
_cell.angle_beta   90.00
_cell.angle_gamma   90.00
#
_symmetry.space_group_name_H-M   'P 1'
#
loop_
_entity.id
_entity.type
_entity.pdbx_description
1 polymer ?
#
loop_
_entity_poly.entity_id
_entity_poly.type
_entity_poly.pdbx_seq_one_letter_code
_entity_poly.pdbx_strand_id
1 'polypeptide(L)'
;MPNHPNRSSRVSQARNPSPGQIRAARLEAGLTQAQAADLIYATVSAWESWEQGLRRMHPGLWELFRIKLGSSIPALEHRSSTV
;
A
#
# COMPACT_ATOMS: atom_id res chain seq x y z
N MET A 1 -32.92 27.96 -14.82
CA MET A 1 -32.38 26.70 -14.29
C MET A 1 -30.87 26.78 -14.34
N PRO A 2 -30.16 26.97 -13.22
CA PRO A 2 -28.71 27.08 -13.23
C PRO A 2 -28.08 25.73 -13.59
N ASN A 3 -27.49 25.67 -14.78
CA ASN A 3 -26.66 24.56 -15.23
C ASN A 3 -25.40 24.54 -14.34
N HIS A 4 -25.25 23.53 -13.47
CA HIS A 4 -24.08 23.39 -12.60
C HIS A 4 -22.89 22.84 -13.41
N PRO A 5 -21.90 23.65 -13.79
CA PRO A 5 -20.76 23.21 -14.56
C PRO A 5 -19.67 22.74 -13.60
N ASN A 6 -20.00 21.77 -12.73
CA ASN A 6 -19.02 21.15 -11.83
C ASN A 6 -18.97 19.64 -12.05
N ARG A 7 -18.78 19.25 -13.30
CA ARG A 7 -18.21 17.94 -13.63
C ARG A 7 -16.88 18.14 -14.35
N SER A 8 -16.03 18.98 -13.79
CA SER A 8 -14.60 18.84 -14.02
C SER A 8 -14.26 17.46 -13.48
N SER A 9 -14.05 16.52 -14.41
CA SER A 9 -13.42 15.24 -14.16
C SER A 9 -12.30 15.46 -13.13
N ARG A 10 -12.55 15.11 -11.87
CA ARG A 10 -11.48 14.93 -10.90
C ARG A 10 -10.69 13.78 -11.48
N VAL A 11 -9.66 14.11 -12.25
CA VAL A 11 -8.59 13.18 -12.60
C VAL A 11 -8.20 12.58 -11.27
N SER A 12 -8.59 11.32 -11.03
CA SER A 12 -8.26 10.63 -9.79
C SER A 12 -6.75 10.57 -9.74
N GLN A 13 -6.11 11.54 -9.08
CA GLN A 13 -4.65 11.60 -8.91
C GLN A 13 -4.14 10.35 -8.21
N ALA A 14 -5.02 9.68 -7.46
CA ALA A 14 -4.78 8.40 -6.84
C ALA A 14 -4.82 7.27 -7.91
N ARG A 15 -3.66 6.99 -8.52
CA ARG A 15 -3.46 5.83 -9.40
C ARG A 15 -3.30 4.56 -8.57
N ASN A 16 -4.03 3.51 -8.93
CA ASN A 16 -3.84 2.20 -8.31
C ASN A 16 -2.43 1.70 -8.64
N PRO A 17 -1.65 1.24 -7.65
CA PRO A 17 -0.32 0.69 -7.90
C PRO A 17 -0.42 -0.59 -8.74
N SER A 18 0.60 -0.86 -9.56
CA SER A 18 0.73 -2.15 -10.23
C SER A 18 1.14 -3.24 -9.22
N PRO A 19 0.83 -4.53 -9.49
CA PRO A 19 1.28 -5.63 -8.63
C PRO A 19 2.80 -5.64 -8.39
N GLY A 20 3.56 -5.29 -9.42
CA GLY A 20 5.01 -5.13 -9.33
C GLY A 20 5.44 -3.99 -8.40
N GLN A 21 4.75 -2.86 -8.42
CA GLN A 21 5.03 -1.74 -7.51
C GLN A 21 4.74 -2.09 -6.05
N ILE A 22 3.65 -2.82 -5.79
CA ILE A 22 3.29 -3.28 -4.44
C ILE A 22 4.38 -4.21 -3.89
N ARG A 23 4.79 -5.20 -4.70
CA ARG A 23 5.84 -6.14 -4.33
C ARG A 23 7.19 -5.45 -4.13
N ALA A 24 7.57 -4.55 -5.03
CA ALA A 24 8.83 -3.83 -4.93
C ALA A 24 8.91 -3.01 -3.64
N ALA A 25 7.91 -2.19 -3.35
CA ALA A 25 7.90 -1.36 -2.15
C ALA A 25 7.94 -2.18 -0.85
N ARG A 26 7.29 -3.34 -0.82
CA ARG A 26 7.39 -4.26 0.32
C ARG A 26 8.81 -4.80 0.50
N LEU A 27 9.43 -5.26 -0.58
CA LEU A 27 10.78 -5.83 -0.55
C LEU A 27 11.83 -4.77 -0.20
N GLU A 28 11.70 -3.56 -0.74
CA GLU A 28 12.55 -2.40 -0.40
C GLU A 28 12.44 -2.05 1.09
N ALA A 29 11.26 -2.19 1.68
CA ALA A 29 11.03 -1.99 3.11
C ALA A 29 11.45 -3.19 3.99
N GLY A 30 11.94 -4.29 3.40
CA GLY A 30 12.32 -5.51 4.15
C GLY A 30 11.15 -6.22 4.83
N LEU A 31 9.91 -5.97 4.40
CA LEU A 31 8.72 -6.51 5.04
C LEU A 31 8.28 -7.86 4.45
N THR A 32 7.78 -8.73 5.30
CA THR A 32 6.99 -9.89 4.88
C THR A 32 5.59 -9.44 4.42
N GLN A 33 4.87 -10.29 3.67
CA GLN A 33 3.49 -9.99 3.26
C GLN A 33 2.56 -9.80 4.46
N ALA A 34 2.78 -10.57 5.54
CA ALA A 34 2.03 -10.43 6.79
C ALA A 34 2.27 -9.07 7.47
N GLN A 35 3.53 -8.64 7.59
CA GLN A 35 3.87 -7.33 8.16
C GLN A 35 3.31 -6.17 7.33
N ALA A 36 3.36 -6.29 5.99
CA ALA A 36 2.83 -5.26 5.10
C ALA A 36 1.29 -5.18 5.17
N ALA A 37 0.62 -6.32 5.28
CA ALA A 37 -0.83 -6.38 5.48
C ALA A 37 -1.23 -5.77 6.83
N ASP A 38 -0.55 -6.15 7.92
CA ASP A 38 -0.78 -5.64 9.27
C ASP A 38 -0.60 -4.11 9.34
N LEU A 39 0.42 -3.59 8.65
CA LEU A 39 0.72 -2.16 8.61
C LEU A 39 -0.50 -1.32 8.19
N ILE A 40 -1.29 -1.81 7.23
CA ILE A 40 -2.50 -1.14 6.72
C ILE A 40 -3.81 -1.79 7.17
N TYR A 41 -3.77 -2.63 8.21
CA TYR A 41 -4.94 -3.33 8.78
C TYR A 41 -5.69 -4.19 7.73
N ALA A 42 -4.96 -4.77 6.79
CA ALA A 42 -5.46 -5.70 5.80
C ALA A 42 -5.14 -7.16 6.18
N THR A 43 -5.79 -8.11 5.51
CA THR A 43 -5.45 -9.52 5.65
C THR A 43 -4.30 -9.91 4.73
N VAL A 44 -3.53 -10.94 5.10
CA VAL A 44 -2.40 -11.46 4.29
C VAL A 44 -2.88 -11.90 2.90
N SER A 45 -4.01 -12.59 2.82
CA SER A 45 -4.60 -13.03 1.55
C SER A 45 -5.00 -11.87 0.64
N ALA A 46 -5.47 -10.74 1.20
CA ALA A 46 -5.73 -9.54 0.41
C ALA A 46 -4.42 -8.97 -0.17
N TRP A 47 -3.35 -8.93 0.64
CA TRP A 47 -2.03 -8.49 0.20
C TRP A 47 -1.46 -9.36 -0.93
N GLU A 48 -1.48 -10.68 -0.75
CA GLU A 48 -1.08 -11.66 -1.77
C GLU A 48 -1.86 -11.47 -3.09
N SER A 49 -3.17 -11.29 -2.99
CA SER A 49 -4.05 -11.06 -4.15
C SER A 49 -3.67 -9.80 -4.93
N TRP A 50 -3.16 -8.76 -4.25
CA TRP A 50 -2.67 -7.55 -4.91
C TRP A 50 -1.31 -7.75 -5.57
N GLU A 51 -0.38 -8.46 -4.93
CA GLU A 51 0.93 -8.79 -5.52
C GLU A 51 0.82 -9.74 -6.73
N GLN A 52 -0.18 -10.61 -6.74
CA GLN A 52 -0.47 -11.51 -7.85
C GLN A 52 -1.30 -10.84 -8.97
N GLY A 53 -1.84 -9.64 -8.71
CA GLY A 53 -2.74 -8.95 -9.66
C GLY A 53 -4.13 -9.55 -9.77
N LEU A 54 -4.51 -10.48 -8.89
CA LEU A 54 -5.86 -11.04 -8.79
C LEU A 54 -6.88 -9.97 -8.37
N ARG A 55 -6.45 -8.98 -7.58
CA ARG A 55 -7.25 -7.84 -7.16
C ARG A 55 -6.48 -6.54 -7.34
N ARG A 56 -7.20 -5.45 -7.63
CA ARG A 56 -6.62 -4.10 -7.66
C ARG A 56 -6.55 -3.56 -6.23
N MET A 57 -5.39 -3.05 -5.83
CA MET A 57 -5.25 -2.36 -4.55
C MET A 57 -5.99 -1.02 -4.61
N HIS A 58 -6.76 -0.72 -3.56
CA HIS A 58 -7.42 0.58 -3.41
C HIS A 58 -6.36 1.67 -3.22
N PRO A 59 -6.43 2.79 -3.94
CA PRO A 59 -5.35 3.78 -3.92
C PRO A 59 -5.18 4.43 -2.53
N GLY A 60 -6.26 4.59 -1.76
CA GLY A 60 -6.15 5.07 -0.36
C GLY A 60 -5.41 4.10 0.58
N LEU A 61 -5.48 2.79 0.34
CA LEU A 61 -4.69 1.81 1.11
C LEU A 61 -3.22 1.85 0.70
N TRP A 62 -2.96 2.09 -0.59
CA TRP A 62 -1.60 2.27 -1.09
C TRP A 62 -0.94 3.53 -0.51
N GLU A 63 -1.67 4.64 -0.45
CA GLU A 63 -1.19 5.86 0.19
C GLU A 63 -0.95 5.65 1.68
N LEU A 64 -1.87 4.97 2.39
CA LEU A 64 -1.69 4.62 3.81
C LEU A 64 -0.43 3.79 4.02
N PHE A 65 -0.17 2.79 3.16
CA PHE A 65 1.04 1.97 3.22
C PHE A 65 2.29 2.83 3.11
N ARG A 66 2.35 3.75 2.12
CA ARG A 66 3.51 4.64 1.92
C ARG A 66 3.71 5.64 3.05
N ILE A 67 2.62 6.23 3.56
CA ILE A 67 2.68 7.14 4.72
C ILE A 67 3.23 6.39 5.93
N LYS A 68 2.68 5.21 6.21
CA LYS A 68 3.15 4.39 7.32
C LYS A 68 4.57 3.89 7.12
N LEU A 69 4.99 3.54 5.91
CA LEU A 69 6.39 3.22 5.64
C LEU A 69 7.31 4.41 5.96
N GLY A 70 6.95 5.63 5.58
CA GLY A 70 7.75 6.84 5.86
C GLY A 70 7.74 7.24 7.34
N SER A 71 6.61 7.09 8.03
CA SER A 71 6.46 7.39 9.46
C SER A 71 6.98 6.27 10.37
N SER A 72 6.96 5.03 9.89
CA SER A 72 7.39 3.81 10.59
C SER A 72 8.81 3.39 10.20
N ILE A 73 9.68 4.35 9.85
CA ILE A 73 11.12 4.16 10.01
C ILE A 73 11.57 4.74 11.38
N PRO A 74 11.25 4.15 12.55
CA PRO A 74 12.28 3.97 13.54
C PRO A 74 13.21 2.85 13.03
N ALA A 75 14.52 3.09 13.06
CA ALA A 75 15.52 2.08 12.75
C ALA A 75 15.13 0.74 13.40
N LEU A 76 15.04 -0.33 12.60
CA LEU A 76 14.84 -1.68 13.09
C LEU A 76 16.12 -2.15 13.82
N GLU A 77 16.37 -1.62 15.02
CA GLU A 77 16.96 -2.41 16.09
C GLU A 77 15.87 -3.35 16.60
N HIS A 78 15.92 -4.61 16.18
CA HIS A 78 15.60 -5.82 16.94
C HIS A 78 15.96 -6.99 16.01
N ARG A 79 17.24 -7.36 15.96
CA ARG A 79 17.76 -8.55 16.69
C ARG A 79 16.82 -9.75 16.54
N SER A 80 17.05 -10.54 15.50
CA SER A 80 17.01 -11.99 15.65
C SER A 80 18.41 -12.46 16.02
N SER A 81 18.76 -12.27 17.30
CA SER A 81 19.69 -13.16 17.99
C SER A 81 18.92 -14.44 18.30
N THR A 82 19.25 -15.53 17.62
CA THR A 82 19.10 -16.86 18.19
C THR A 82 20.41 -17.59 17.94
N VAL A 83 21.12 -17.82 19.04
CA VAL A 83 22.23 -18.76 19.19
C VAL A 83 21.72 -20.18 18.94
#